data_AF-A0A1G5G3C1-F1
#
_entry.id   AF-A0A1G5G3C1-F1
#
_cell.length_a   1.000
_cell.length_b   1.000
_cell.length_c   1.000
_cell.angle_alpha   90.00
_cell.angle_beta   90.00
_cell.angle_gamma   90.00
#
_symmetry.space_group_name_H-M   'P 1'
#
loop_
_entity.id
_entity.type
_entity.pdbx_description
1 polymer ?
#
loop_
_entity_poly.entity_id
_entity_poly.type
_entity_poly.pdbx_seq_one_letter_code
_entity_poly.pdbx_strand_id
1 'polypeptide(L)'
;MLNDICTYLEQKEVLSIKLGILKKIKDKFSTNKPAPKLKEESESDISVYNNFDGKIDYPTWQQVREYLDKMIEIEEEFIVLCRKKAANNVTFIQAATIPGGYTFQIGIEVEGKNEVLEKTCEIDEIIQAFSCYYNDGIVEVDAGFSPLEMMR
;
A
#
# COMPACT_ATOMS: atom_id res chain seq x y z
N MET A 1 -7.56 44.42 14.09
CA MET A 1 -6.71 45.04 13.04
C MET A 1 -5.20 44.85 13.27
N LEU A 2 -4.69 44.61 14.48
CA LEU A 2 -3.26 44.29 14.70
C LEU A 2 -2.93 42.79 14.57
N ASN A 3 -3.87 41.89 14.90
CA ASN A 3 -3.65 40.43 14.81
C ASN A 3 -3.53 39.92 13.36
N ASP A 4 -4.13 40.60 12.38
CA ASP A 4 -4.07 40.19 10.97
C ASP A 4 -2.72 40.53 10.32
N ILE A 5 -2.00 41.52 10.86
CA ILE A 5 -0.69 41.95 10.34
C ILE A 5 0.41 40.96 10.74
N CYS A 6 0.37 40.44 11.98
CA CYS A 6 1.33 39.44 12.44
C CYS A 6 1.26 38.15 11.61
N THR A 7 0.05 37.64 11.36
CA THR A 7 -0.17 36.44 10.54
C THR A 7 0.33 36.62 9.10
N TYR A 8 0.16 37.82 8.53
CA TYR A 8 0.60 38.12 7.16
C TYR A 8 2.14 38.23 7.04
N LEU A 9 2.82 38.74 8.07
CA LEU A 9 4.28 38.84 8.12
C LEU A 9 4.94 37.46 8.28
N GLU A 10 4.38 36.60 9.14
CA GLU A 10 4.86 35.22 9.32
C GLU A 10 4.71 34.38 8.03
N GLN A 11 3.59 34.53 7.31
CA GLN A 11 3.38 33.84 6.04
C GLN A 11 4.37 34.29 4.95
N LYS A 12 4.71 35.58 4.89
CA LYS A 12 5.72 36.11 3.94
C LYS A 12 7.13 35.61 4.24
N GLU A 13 7.47 35.48 5.52
CA GLU A 13 8.78 34.99 5.94
C GLU A 13 8.94 33.50 5.61
N VAL A 14 7.91 32.69 5.86
CA VAL A 14 7.86 31.27 5.47
C VAL A 14 7.93 31.08 3.95
N LEU A 15 7.24 31.91 3.16
CA LEU A 15 7.32 31.86 1.69
C LEU A 15 8.72 32.23 1.18
N SER A 16 9.34 33.24 1.77
CA SER A 16 10.68 33.71 1.38
C SER A 16 11.75 32.67 1.70
N ILE A 17 11.63 31.98 2.84
CA ILE A 17 12.49 30.86 3.22
C ILE A 17 12.30 29.68 2.25
N LYS A 18 11.05 29.30 1.92
CA LYS A 18 10.75 28.22 0.96
C LYS A 18 11.33 28.52 -0.43
N LEU A 19 11.18 29.74 -0.93
CA LEU A 19 11.74 30.15 -2.23
C LEU A 19 13.27 30.18 -2.22
N GLY A 20 13.89 30.63 -1.12
CA GLY A 20 15.34 30.61 -0.94
C GLY A 20 15.93 29.20 -0.90
N ILE A 21 15.25 28.27 -0.24
CA ILE A 21 15.63 26.84 -0.19
C ILE A 21 15.48 26.21 -1.57
N LEU A 22 14.36 26.44 -2.27
CA LEU A 22 14.13 25.95 -3.64
C LEU A 22 15.19 26.46 -4.63
N LYS A 23 15.62 27.72 -4.51
CA LYS A 23 16.66 28.29 -5.37
C LYS A 23 18.04 27.69 -5.08
N LYS A 24 18.40 27.51 -3.79
CA LYS A 24 19.65 26.83 -3.39
C LYS A 24 19.70 25.36 -3.80
N ILE A 25 18.56 24.68 -3.82
CA ILE A 25 18.43 23.32 -4.35
C ILE A 25 18.65 23.35 -5.87
N LYS A 26 17.98 24.25 -6.59
CA LYS A 26 18.09 24.34 -8.06
C LYS A 26 19.52 24.62 -8.54
N ASP A 27 20.26 25.49 -7.84
CA ASP A 27 21.65 25.81 -8.17
C ASP A 27 22.62 24.66 -7.83
N LYS A 28 22.31 23.80 -6.84
CA LYS A 28 23.09 22.59 -6.53
C LYS A 28 22.88 21.43 -7.52
N PHE A 29 21.80 21.43 -8.30
CA PHE A 29 21.48 20.37 -9.28
C PHE A 29 21.78 20.75 -10.73
N SER A 30 22.40 21.91 -10.99
CA SER A 30 22.87 22.29 -12.32
C SER A 30 24.22 21.63 -12.65
N THR A 31 24.23 20.31 -12.81
CA THR A 31 25.28 19.59 -13.54
C THR A 31 24.64 19.01 -14.79
N ASN A 32 25.18 19.35 -15.97
CA ASN A 32 24.84 18.81 -17.28
C ASN A 32 25.09 17.29 -17.34
N LYS A 33 24.23 16.52 -16.68
CA LYS A 33 24.07 15.09 -16.88
C LYS A 33 22.77 14.92 -17.64
N PRO A 34 22.73 14.17 -18.76
CA PRO A 34 21.48 13.92 -19.46
C PRO A 34 20.46 13.41 -18.45
N ALA A 35 19.27 14.04 -18.45
CA ALA A 35 18.18 13.64 -17.57
C ALA A 35 18.04 12.12 -17.63
N PRO A 36 17.97 11.41 -16.49
CA PRO A 36 17.60 10.01 -16.51
C PRO A 36 16.32 9.94 -17.33
N LYS A 37 16.30 9.11 -18.37
CA LYS A 37 15.04 8.78 -19.05
C LYS A 37 14.06 8.44 -17.93
N LEU A 38 12.97 9.21 -17.82
CA LEU A 38 11.83 8.85 -17.00
C LEU A 38 11.58 7.38 -17.32
N LYS A 39 11.84 6.49 -16.36
CA LYS A 39 11.42 5.10 -16.49
C LYS A 39 9.93 5.20 -16.76
N GLU A 40 9.51 4.63 -17.88
CA GLU A 40 8.10 4.43 -18.23
C GLU A 40 7.36 4.10 -16.93
N GLU A 41 6.27 4.83 -16.67
CA GLU A 41 5.38 4.57 -15.55
C GLU A 41 5.15 3.06 -15.52
N SER A 42 5.67 2.38 -14.51
CA SER A 42 5.57 0.94 -14.42
C SER A 42 4.08 0.63 -14.42
N GLU A 43 3.58 0.00 -15.49
CA GLU A 43 2.24 -0.59 -15.48
C GLU A 43 2.11 -1.37 -14.19
N SER A 44 1.27 -0.88 -13.25
CA SER A 44 1.11 -1.45 -11.93
C SER A 44 0.84 -2.95 -12.06
N ASP A 45 1.75 -3.81 -11.63
CA ASP A 45 1.59 -5.26 -11.86
C ASP A 45 0.60 -5.92 -10.90
N ILE A 46 -0.21 -5.10 -10.23
CA ILE A 46 -1.15 -5.46 -9.17
C ILE A 46 -2.55 -5.68 -9.76
N SER A 47 -3.25 -6.67 -9.21
CA SER A 47 -4.68 -6.87 -9.40
C SER A 47 -5.36 -7.03 -8.04
N VAL A 48 -6.60 -6.58 -7.94
CA VAL A 48 -7.47 -6.84 -6.78
C VAL A 48 -8.61 -7.77 -7.18
N TYR A 49 -8.97 -8.69 -6.30
CA TYR A 49 -10.11 -9.60 -6.45
C TYR A 49 -11.03 -9.46 -5.25
N ASN A 50 -12.34 -9.49 -5.51
CA ASN A 50 -13.39 -9.56 -4.49
C ASN A 50 -14.62 -10.30 -5.06
N ASN A 51 -15.60 -10.64 -4.21
CA ASN A 51 -16.80 -11.38 -4.59
C ASN A 51 -17.88 -10.53 -5.28
N PHE A 52 -17.84 -9.20 -5.24
CA PHE A 52 -18.84 -8.35 -5.92
C PHE A 52 -18.46 -8.00 -7.36
N ASP A 53 -17.23 -7.49 -7.55
CA ASP A 53 -16.75 -6.94 -8.82
C ASP A 53 -15.79 -7.90 -9.56
N GLY A 54 -15.43 -9.03 -8.94
CA GLY A 54 -14.49 -9.99 -9.51
C GLY A 54 -13.07 -9.43 -9.54
N LYS A 55 -12.39 -9.56 -10.69
CA LYS A 55 -11.00 -9.11 -10.87
C LYS A 55 -10.95 -7.70 -11.46
N ILE A 56 -10.15 -6.83 -10.84
CA ILE A 56 -9.78 -5.53 -11.38
C ILE A 56 -8.26 -5.48 -11.56
N ASP A 57 -7.84 -5.29 -12.80
CA ASP A 57 -6.45 -5.05 -13.17
C ASP A 57 -6.08 -3.58 -12.92
N TYR A 58 -4.86 -3.34 -12.43
CA TYR A 58 -4.32 -2.00 -12.20
C TYR A 58 -5.18 -1.11 -11.27
N PRO A 59 -5.64 -1.60 -10.11
CA PRO A 59 -6.48 -0.79 -9.22
C PRO A 59 -5.68 0.38 -8.65
N THR A 60 -6.34 1.51 -8.45
CA THR A 60 -5.83 2.59 -7.61
C THR A 60 -5.85 2.17 -6.14
N TRP A 61 -5.00 2.78 -5.30
CA TRP A 61 -5.07 2.56 -3.85
C TRP A 61 -6.46 2.89 -3.27
N GLN A 62 -7.11 3.93 -3.79
CA GLN A 62 -8.48 4.29 -3.37
C GLN A 62 -9.46 3.14 -3.62
N GLN A 63 -9.40 2.47 -4.77
CA GLN A 63 -10.27 1.31 -5.04
C GLN A 63 -9.98 0.16 -4.08
N VAL A 64 -8.70 -0.15 -3.81
CA VAL A 64 -8.33 -1.17 -2.81
C VAL A 64 -8.90 -0.81 -1.44
N ARG A 65 -8.84 0.47 -1.05
CA ARG A 65 -9.39 0.95 0.20
C ARG A 65 -10.92 0.82 0.27
N GLU A 66 -11.62 1.14 -0.80
CA GLU A 66 -13.07 0.97 -0.89
C GLU A 66 -13.48 -0.49 -0.71
N TYR A 67 -12.70 -1.45 -1.22
CA TYR A 67 -12.93 -2.89 -0.97
C TYR A 67 -12.64 -3.31 0.46
N LEU A 68 -11.61 -2.76 1.09
CA LEU A 68 -11.36 -2.98 2.52
C LEU A 68 -12.51 -2.43 3.37
N ASP A 69 -13.04 -1.26 3.04
CA ASP A 69 -14.17 -0.68 3.75
C ASP A 69 -15.45 -1.52 3.54
N LYS A 70 -15.69 -2.04 2.32
CA LYS A 70 -16.79 -3.00 2.04
C LYS A 70 -16.65 -4.29 2.87
N MET A 71 -15.44 -4.80 3.04
CA MET A 71 -15.16 -5.99 3.87
C MET A 71 -15.59 -5.79 5.33
N ILE A 72 -15.46 -4.56 5.84
CA ILE A 72 -15.88 -4.21 7.20
C ILE A 72 -17.41 -4.18 7.31
N GLU A 73 -18.09 -3.70 6.27
CA GLU A 73 -19.55 -3.52 6.25
C GLU A 73 -20.32 -4.80 5.90
N ILE A 74 -19.71 -5.71 5.15
CA ILE A 74 -20.36 -6.90 4.59
C ILE A 74 -19.56 -8.14 5.00
N GLU A 75 -20.14 -9.00 5.83
CA GLU A 75 -19.45 -10.16 6.41
C GLU A 75 -18.99 -11.17 5.35
N GLU A 76 -19.70 -11.28 4.22
CA GLU A 76 -19.36 -12.19 3.13
C GLU A 76 -18.29 -11.65 2.18
N GLU A 77 -17.87 -10.40 2.34
CA GLU A 77 -16.89 -9.78 1.46
C GLU A 77 -15.47 -10.25 1.80
N PHE A 78 -14.69 -10.52 0.76
CA PHE A 78 -13.26 -10.74 0.85
C PHE A 78 -12.51 -9.85 -0.14
N ILE A 79 -11.24 -9.61 0.16
CA ILE A 79 -10.34 -8.89 -0.73
C ILE A 79 -9.03 -9.66 -0.88
N VAL A 80 -8.60 -9.87 -2.12
CA VAL A 80 -7.27 -10.41 -2.45
C VAL A 80 -6.51 -9.38 -3.28
N LEU A 81 -5.30 -9.04 -2.86
CA LEU A 81 -4.38 -8.22 -3.63
C LEU A 81 -3.22 -9.12 -4.07
N CYS A 82 -2.96 -9.17 -5.37
CA CYS A 82 -1.88 -10.01 -5.91
C CYS A 82 -1.07 -9.27 -6.97
N ARG A 83 0.16 -9.73 -7.20
CA ARG A 83 1.05 -9.23 -8.24
C ARG A 83 1.28 -10.29 -9.30
N LYS A 84 1.52 -9.86 -10.56
CA LYS A 84 1.87 -10.78 -11.66
C LYS A 84 3.14 -11.58 -11.36
N LYS A 85 4.05 -11.05 -10.56
CA LYS A 85 5.26 -11.71 -10.07
C LYS A 85 5.35 -11.54 -8.56
N ALA A 86 5.85 -12.56 -7.88
CA ALA A 86 6.11 -12.47 -6.45
C ALA A 86 7.05 -11.28 -6.17
N ALA A 87 6.69 -10.47 -5.18
CA ALA A 87 7.51 -9.39 -4.67
C ALA A 87 7.96 -9.78 -3.26
N ASN A 88 9.27 -9.82 -3.01
CA ASN A 88 9.83 -10.24 -1.72
C ASN A 88 9.28 -11.60 -1.23
N ASN A 89 9.18 -12.57 -2.16
CA ASN A 89 8.58 -13.89 -1.96
C ASN A 89 7.08 -13.87 -1.62
N VAL A 90 6.40 -12.73 -1.60
CA VAL A 90 4.95 -12.62 -1.39
C VAL A 90 4.23 -12.62 -2.75
N THR A 91 3.37 -13.60 -2.96
CA THR A 91 2.59 -13.79 -4.20
C THR A 91 1.23 -13.09 -4.14
N PHE A 92 0.58 -13.13 -2.98
CA PHE A 92 -0.67 -12.43 -2.72
C PHE A 92 -0.85 -12.15 -1.23
N ILE A 93 -1.76 -11.22 -0.92
CA ILE A 93 -2.36 -11.09 0.40
C ILE A 93 -3.88 -11.15 0.27
N GLN A 94 -4.54 -11.63 1.31
CA GLN A 94 -5.98 -11.76 1.37
C GLN A 94 -6.49 -11.39 2.76
N ALA A 95 -7.64 -10.74 2.82
CA ALA A 95 -8.38 -10.54 4.05
C ALA A 95 -9.85 -10.91 3.86
N ALA A 96 -10.46 -11.39 4.94
CA ALA A 96 -11.90 -11.63 5.02
C ALA A 96 -12.38 -11.46 6.46
N THR A 97 -13.68 -11.17 6.62
CA THR A 97 -14.33 -11.13 7.93
C THR A 97 -14.59 -12.55 8.43
N ILE A 98 -14.36 -12.79 9.73
CA ILE A 98 -14.62 -14.06 10.41
C ILE A 98 -15.39 -13.81 11.72
N PRO A 99 -16.06 -14.82 12.29
CA PRO A 99 -16.65 -14.67 13.62
C PRO A 99 -15.61 -14.24 14.66
N GLY A 100 -15.73 -13.00 15.16
CA GLY A 100 -14.83 -12.46 16.19
C GLY A 100 -13.64 -11.65 15.68
N GLY A 101 -13.56 -11.32 14.38
CA GLY A 101 -12.54 -10.41 13.87
C GLY A 101 -12.31 -10.56 12.37
N TYR A 102 -11.05 -10.44 11.96
CA TYR A 102 -10.65 -10.56 10.56
C TYR A 102 -9.54 -11.60 10.43
N THR A 103 -9.63 -12.43 9.39
CA THR A 103 -8.52 -13.27 8.98
C THR A 103 -7.67 -12.55 7.94
N PHE A 104 -6.36 -12.66 8.06
CA PHE A 104 -5.40 -12.16 7.10
C PHE A 104 -4.45 -13.27 6.68
N GLN A 105 -4.36 -13.46 5.37
CA GLN A 105 -3.59 -14.51 4.75
C GLN A 105 -2.53 -13.94 3.81
N ILE A 106 -1.37 -14.56 3.78
CA ILE A 106 -0.25 -14.21 2.90
C ILE A 106 0.14 -15.45 2.13
N GLY A 107 0.07 -15.39 0.81
CA GLY A 107 0.71 -16.36 -0.07
C GLY A 107 2.18 -16.05 -0.20
N ILE A 108 3.04 -17.03 0.11
CA ILE A 108 4.49 -16.91 -0.04
C ILE A 108 5.06 -18.04 -0.90
N GLU A 109 6.15 -17.75 -1.61
CA GLU A 109 6.94 -18.73 -2.33
C GLU A 109 8.21 -19.07 -1.54
N VAL A 110 8.30 -20.32 -1.08
CA VAL A 110 9.45 -20.86 -0.32
C VAL A 110 10.00 -22.07 -1.06
N GLU A 111 11.26 -21.99 -1.51
CA GLU A 111 11.95 -23.09 -2.21
C GLU A 111 11.16 -23.65 -3.43
N GLY A 112 10.45 -22.77 -4.16
CA GLY A 112 9.63 -23.15 -5.31
C GLY A 112 8.29 -23.81 -4.95
N LYS A 113 7.90 -23.81 -3.67
CA LYS A 113 6.58 -24.22 -3.18
C LYS A 113 5.79 -22.98 -2.75
N ASN A 114 4.49 -23.02 -3.00
CA ASN A 114 3.58 -22.01 -2.47
C ASN A 114 3.08 -22.47 -1.10
N GLU A 115 3.26 -21.60 -0.11
CA GLU A 115 2.70 -21.76 1.23
C GLU A 115 1.75 -20.58 1.51
N VAL A 116 0.76 -20.82 2.36
CA VAL A 116 -0.14 -19.77 2.83
C VAL A 116 0.05 -19.67 4.33
N LEU A 117 0.33 -18.46 4.80
CA LEU A 117 0.35 -18.13 6.21
C LEU A 117 -0.96 -17.42 6.56
N GLU A 118 -1.51 -17.67 7.74
CA GLU A 118 -2.73 -17.04 8.24
C GLU A 118 -2.52 -16.51 9.65
N LYS A 119 -3.15 -15.37 9.94
CA LYS A 119 -3.36 -14.88 11.31
C LYS A 119 -4.70 -14.16 11.45
N THR A 120 -5.22 -14.11 12.68
CA THR A 120 -6.30 -13.18 13.04
C THR A 120 -5.68 -11.84 13.42
N CYS A 121 -6.27 -10.74 12.93
CA CYS A 121 -5.76 -9.40 13.19
C CYS A 121 -6.87 -8.36 13.24
N GLU A 122 -6.50 -7.17 13.72
CA GLU A 122 -7.36 -5.99 13.73
C GLU A 122 -7.36 -5.30 12.36
N ILE A 123 -8.40 -4.53 12.08
CA ILE A 123 -8.57 -3.90 10.76
C ILE A 123 -7.46 -2.92 10.40
N ASP A 124 -6.90 -2.20 11.38
CA ASP A 124 -5.80 -1.25 11.16
C ASP A 124 -4.54 -1.94 10.66
N GLU A 125 -4.27 -3.14 11.15
CA GLU A 125 -3.15 -3.97 10.73
C GLU A 125 -3.32 -4.46 9.29
N ILE A 126 -4.54 -4.86 8.92
CA ILE A 126 -4.89 -5.24 7.55
C ILE A 126 -4.68 -4.05 6.60
N ILE A 127 -5.21 -2.88 6.95
CA ILE A 127 -5.07 -1.67 6.13
C ILE A 127 -3.59 -1.34 5.92
N GLN A 128 -2.79 -1.41 6.98
CA GLN A 128 -1.35 -1.16 6.90
C GLN A 128 -0.66 -2.18 5.99
N ALA A 129 -0.94 -3.47 6.16
CA ALA A 129 -0.35 -4.53 5.33
C ALA A 129 -0.74 -4.39 3.86
N PHE A 130 -2.00 -4.09 3.55
CA PHE A 130 -2.45 -3.81 2.19
C PHE A 130 -1.75 -2.60 1.58
N SER A 131 -1.52 -1.54 2.36
CA SER A 131 -0.81 -0.35 1.90
C SER A 131 0.66 -0.65 1.60
N CYS A 132 1.35 -1.35 2.50
CA CYS A 132 2.74 -1.77 2.31
C CYS A 132 2.89 -2.71 1.11
N TYR A 133 1.98 -3.67 0.96
CA TYR A 133 2.03 -4.59 -0.18
C TYR A 133 1.70 -3.88 -1.50
N TYR A 134 0.76 -2.93 -1.50
CA TYR A 134 0.41 -2.15 -2.69
C TYR A 134 1.59 -1.28 -3.17
N ASN A 135 2.27 -0.59 -2.26
CA ASN A 135 3.36 0.31 -2.61
C ASN A 135 4.68 -0.43 -2.87
N ASP A 136 5.06 -1.34 -1.98
CA ASP A 136 6.42 -1.89 -1.92
C ASP A 136 6.47 -3.41 -2.17
N GLY A 137 5.32 -4.08 -2.17
CA GLY A 137 5.25 -5.54 -2.28
C GLY A 137 5.86 -6.24 -1.06
N ILE A 138 5.80 -5.60 0.11
CA ILE A 138 6.33 -6.11 1.38
C ILE A 138 5.16 -6.32 2.34
N VAL A 139 5.24 -7.40 3.11
CA VAL A 139 4.37 -7.66 4.25
C VAL A 139 5.25 -8.13 5.40
N GLU A 140 5.05 -7.56 6.58
CA GLU A 140 5.75 -8.01 7.77
C GLU A 140 5.11 -9.31 8.27
N VAL A 141 5.93 -10.35 8.42
CA VAL A 141 5.54 -11.64 8.99
C VAL A 141 6.11 -11.72 10.39
N ASP A 142 5.24 -11.82 11.38
CA ASP A 142 5.57 -11.94 12.79
C ASP A 142 5.13 -13.31 13.36
N ALA A 143 5.30 -13.48 14.68
CA ALA A 143 4.98 -14.72 15.39
C ALA A 143 3.48 -15.06 15.45
N GLY A 144 2.59 -14.15 15.07
CA GLY A 144 1.15 -14.38 14.99
C GLY A 144 0.73 -15.18 13.77
N PHE A 145 1.58 -15.29 12.75
CA PHE A 145 1.31 -16.12 11.58
C PHE A 145 1.56 -17.60 11.84
N SER A 146 0.65 -18.41 11.36
CA SER A 146 0.79 -19.88 11.29
C SER A 146 0.55 -20.38 9.87
N PRO A 147 1.22 -21.47 9.44
CA PRO A 147 0.88 -22.12 8.18
C PRO A 147 -0.59 -22.54 8.15
N LEU A 148 -1.28 -22.17 7.08
CA LEU A 148 -2.63 -22.64 6.83
C LEU A 148 -2.58 -24.10 6.37
N GLU A 149 -3.08 -25.01 7.20
CA GLU A 149 -3.16 -26.42 6.83
C GLU A 149 -4.21 -26.60 5.73
N MET A 150 -3.74 -26.84 4.50
CA MET A 150 -4.63 -27.30 3.44
C MET A 150 -5.02 -28.76 3.71
N MET A 151 -6.28 -28.98 4.10
CA MET A 151 -6.84 -30.33 4.18
C MET A 151 -6.72 -30.98 2.79
N ARG A 152 -5.98 -32.09 2.74
CA ARG A 152 -5.78 -32.91 1.53
C ARG A 152 -6.97 -33.80 1.24
#